data_AF-A0A839QWD0-F1
#
_entry.id   AF-A0A839QWD0-F1
#
_cell.length_a   1.000
_cell.length_b   1.000
_cell.length_c   1.000
_cell.angle_alpha   90.00
_cell.angle_beta   90.00
_cell.angle_gamma   90.00
#
_symmetry.space_group_name_H-M   'P 1'
#
loop_
_entity.id
_entity.type
_entity.pdbx_description
1 polymer ?
#
loop_
_entity_poly.entity_id
_entity_poly.type
_entity_poly.pdbx_seq_one_letter_code
_entity_poly.pdbx_strand_id
1 'polypeptide(L)'
;MTLTTRAATRESGYRLVTTILDPRQAPAEALVRLYHRRWKIETAYCELESQILGGRVLRGRHPGAVAQETWALLVCYQVLRTAISDVTLQDSLADPHRLSFSIALRTARDQVIHAQGILAGATVDWVGHIGAAVLAEPLPAKRRRTRVRVG
;
A
#
# COMPACT_ATOMS: atom_id res chain seq x y z
N MET A 1 -13.20 14.76 -24.34
CA MET A 1 -14.62 14.51 -24.08
C MET A 1 -14.91 15.01 -22.67
N THR A 2 -15.65 16.10 -22.56
CA THR A 2 -15.89 16.84 -21.31
C THR A 2 -17.27 16.47 -20.79
N LEU A 3 -17.36 16.07 -19.51
CA LEU A 3 -18.63 15.73 -18.86
C LEU A 3 -18.91 16.78 -17.78
N THR A 4 -19.96 17.58 -17.97
CA THR A 4 -20.42 18.59 -17.01
C THR A 4 -21.57 18.02 -16.18
N THR A 5 -21.36 17.85 -14.87
CA THR A 5 -22.44 17.69 -13.88
C THR A 5 -22.30 18.77 -12.82
N ARG A 6 -23.42 19.37 -12.42
CA ARG A 6 -23.49 20.64 -11.68
C ARG A 6 -23.60 20.38 -10.17
N ALA A 7 -22.46 20.24 -9.51
CA ALA A 7 -22.29 20.40 -8.06
C ALA A 7 -20.86 20.87 -7.78
N ALA A 8 -20.59 22.18 -7.96
CA ALA A 8 -19.29 22.84 -7.74
C ALA A 8 -18.07 21.96 -8.09
N THR A 9 -18.06 21.44 -9.32
CA THR A 9 -17.09 20.46 -9.79
C THR A 9 -15.85 21.20 -10.27
N ARG A 10 -14.72 21.09 -9.56
CA ARG A 10 -13.43 21.49 -10.13
C ARG A 10 -13.09 20.51 -11.25
N GLU A 11 -13.14 20.98 -12.49
CA GLU A 11 -12.67 20.24 -13.65
C GLU A 11 -11.13 20.22 -13.66
N SER A 12 -10.53 19.19 -13.05
CA SER A 12 -9.12 18.89 -13.26
C SER A 12 -8.99 17.95 -14.45
N GLY A 13 -8.46 18.44 -15.57
CA GLY A 13 -8.15 17.61 -16.73
C GLY A 13 -6.99 16.67 -16.43
N TYR A 14 -7.18 15.36 -16.64
CA TYR A 14 -6.11 14.37 -16.56
C TYR A 14 -5.53 14.12 -17.95
N ARG A 15 -4.23 14.34 -18.13
CA ARG A 15 -3.51 13.96 -19.36
C ARG A 15 -2.63 12.75 -19.04
N LEU A 16 -2.95 11.61 -19.64
CA LEU A 16 -2.23 10.35 -19.47
C LEU A 16 -1.55 9.98 -20.80
N VAL A 17 -0.28 9.60 -20.75
CA VAL A 17 0.42 8.97 -21.88
C VAL A 17 0.30 7.45 -21.71
N THR A 18 -0.22 6.76 -22.72
CA THR A 18 -0.44 5.32 -22.71
C THR A 18 -0.03 4.71 -24.06
N THR A 19 0.43 3.46 -24.03
CA THR A 19 0.73 2.66 -25.23
C THR A 19 -0.52 1.97 -25.80
N ILE A 20 -1.66 2.06 -25.10
CA ILE A 20 -2.94 1.50 -25.55
C ILE A 20 -3.54 2.43 -26.60
N LEU A 21 -3.65 1.94 -27.85
CA LEU A 21 -4.12 2.71 -29.00
C LEU A 21 -5.63 2.65 -29.21
N ASP A 22 -6.31 1.62 -28.67
CA ASP A 22 -7.76 1.45 -28.81
C ASP A 22 -8.51 2.02 -27.58
N PRO A 23 -9.31 3.09 -27.76
CA PRO A 23 -10.08 3.70 -26.67
C PRO A 23 -11.19 2.80 -26.12
N ARG A 24 -11.67 1.81 -26.88
CA ARG A 24 -12.72 0.87 -26.44
C ARG A 24 -12.17 -0.19 -25.49
N GLN A 25 -10.90 -0.54 -25.63
CA GLN A 25 -10.20 -1.48 -24.74
C GLN A 25 -9.81 -0.84 -23.40
N ALA A 26 -9.61 0.48 -23.38
CA ALA A 26 -9.26 1.21 -22.17
C ALA A 26 -10.04 2.53 -22.04
N PRO A 27 -11.29 2.48 -21.55
CA PRO A 27 -12.09 3.67 -21.30
C PRO A 27 -11.35 4.67 -20.41
N ALA A 28 -11.44 5.96 -20.73
CA ALA A 28 -10.70 7.02 -20.04
C ALA A 28 -10.93 7.02 -18.52
N GLU A 29 -12.16 6.75 -18.06
CA GLU A 29 -12.48 6.66 -16.63
C GLU A 29 -11.78 5.48 -15.95
N ALA A 30 -11.69 4.34 -16.64
CA ALA A 30 -10.97 3.17 -16.13
C ALA A 30 -9.46 3.46 -16.03
N LEU A 31 -8.89 4.14 -17.03
CA LEU A 31 -7.49 4.57 -17.03
C LEU A 31 -7.19 5.57 -15.92
N VAL A 32 -8.03 6.58 -15.71
CA VAL A 32 -7.87 7.56 -14.63
C VAL A 32 -7.98 6.89 -13.27
N ARG A 33 -8.92 5.96 -13.07
CA ARG A 33 -9.01 5.15 -11.84
C ARG A 33 -7.79 4.27 -11.63
N LEU A 34 -7.21 3.71 -12.69
CA LEU A 34 -6.03 2.87 -12.62
C LEU A 34 -4.78 3.70 -12.32
N TYR A 35 -4.66 4.89 -12.91
CA TYR A 35 -3.63 5.87 -12.60
C TYR A 35 -3.71 6.36 -11.14
N HIS A 36 -4.92 6.65 -10.64
CA HIS A 36 -5.14 6.94 -9.22
C HIS A 36 -4.77 5.77 -8.30
N ARG A 37 -5.04 4.53 -8.73
CA ARG A 37 -4.57 3.34 -8.01
C ARG A 37 -3.04 3.20 -8.05
N ARG A 38 -2.38 3.56 -9.16
CA ARG A 38 -0.93 3.63 -9.24
C ARG A 38 -0.35 4.66 -8.27
N TRP A 39 -0.95 5.84 -8.10
CA TRP A 39 -0.48 6.82 -7.11
C TRP A 39 -0.51 6.25 -5.67
N LYS A 40 -1.35 5.24 -5.38
CA LYS A 40 -1.28 4.54 -4.09
C LYS A 40 0.06 3.81 -3.91
N ILE A 41 0.74 3.38 -4.97
CA ILE A 41 2.08 2.79 -4.90
C ILE A 41 3.13 3.83 -4.52
N GLU A 42 3.06 5.04 -5.09
CA GLU A 42 3.96 6.14 -4.74
C GLU A 42 3.74 6.61 -3.30
N THR A 43 2.47 6.65 -2.88
CA THR A 43 2.12 6.91 -1.47
C THR A 43 2.68 5.80 -0.58
N ALA A 44 2.63 4.54 -1.01
CA ALA A 44 3.21 3.42 -0.29
C ALA A 44 4.74 3.44 -0.24
N TYR A 45 5.42 3.91 -1.29
CA TYR A 45 6.87 4.19 -1.27
C TYR A 45 7.21 5.29 -0.27
N CYS A 46 6.39 6.34 -0.19
CA CYS A 46 6.54 7.39 0.82
C CYS A 46 6.29 6.85 2.24
N GLU A 47 5.31 5.96 2.42
CA GLU A 47 5.08 5.23 3.67
C GLU A 47 6.25 4.29 4.01
N LEU A 48 6.85 3.62 3.04
CA LEU A 48 8.05 2.79 3.21
C LEU A 48 9.25 3.60 3.72
N GLU A 49 9.54 4.71 3.08
CA GLU A 49 10.64 5.61 3.46
C GLU A 49 10.40 6.25 4.84
N SER A 50 9.17 6.69 5.11
CA SER A 50 8.85 7.33 6.38
C SER A 50 8.67 6.35 7.55
N GLN A 51 8.14 5.14 7.32
CA GLN A 51 7.78 4.20 8.40
C GLN A 51 8.79 3.07 8.58
N ILE A 52 9.27 2.44 7.48
CA ILE A 52 10.27 1.36 7.57
C ILE A 52 11.64 1.96 7.84
N LEU A 53 12.09 2.88 7.01
CA LEU A 53 13.38 3.53 7.20
C LEU A 53 13.34 4.55 8.36
N GLY A 54 12.18 5.12 8.68
CA GLY A 54 12.08 6.13 9.74
C GLY A 54 12.84 7.41 9.38
N GLY A 55 12.88 7.77 8.08
CA GLY A 55 13.66 8.90 7.58
C GLY A 55 15.17 8.63 7.48
N ARG A 56 15.63 7.38 7.67
CA ARG A 56 17.03 7.00 7.49
C ARG A 56 17.35 6.80 6.01
N VAL A 57 18.55 7.21 5.60
CA VAL A 57 19.06 7.01 4.24
C VAL A 57 19.62 5.59 4.10
N LEU A 58 19.60 5.05 2.88
CA LEU A 58 20.26 3.80 2.53
C LEU A 58 21.76 3.86 2.90
N ARG A 59 22.29 2.78 3.43
CA ARG A 59 23.68 2.71 3.95
C ARG A 59 24.68 2.24 2.89
N GLY A 60 24.19 1.65 1.80
CA GLY A 60 24.98 1.15 0.70
C GLY A 60 25.87 2.23 0.09
N ARG A 61 27.17 1.97 0.05
CA ARG A 61 28.19 2.90 -0.47
C ARG A 61 28.55 2.67 -1.94
N HIS A 62 27.89 1.72 -2.60
CA HIS A 62 28.05 1.42 -4.02
C HIS A 62 26.72 0.97 -4.64
N PRO A 63 26.55 1.06 -5.98
CA PRO A 63 25.26 0.80 -6.64
C PRO A 63 24.65 -0.57 -6.30
N GLY A 64 25.46 -1.62 -6.22
CA GLY A 64 24.99 -2.96 -5.84
C GLY A 64 24.38 -3.03 -4.44
N ALA A 65 24.98 -2.38 -3.43
CA ALA A 65 24.46 -2.36 -2.07
C ALA A 65 23.18 -1.53 -1.96
N VAL A 66 23.10 -0.39 -2.68
CA VAL A 66 21.89 0.43 -2.77
C VAL A 66 20.75 -0.37 -3.39
N ALA A 67 21.02 -1.12 -4.46
CA ALA A 67 20.03 -1.99 -5.08
C ALA A 67 19.57 -3.09 -4.11
N GLN A 68 20.50 -3.74 -3.40
CA GLN A 68 20.18 -4.76 -2.40
C GLN A 68 19.27 -4.22 -1.29
N GLU A 69 19.60 -3.07 -0.70
CA GLU A 69 18.78 -2.48 0.36
C GLU A 69 17.39 -2.09 -0.16
N THR A 70 17.33 -1.57 -1.38
CA THR A 70 16.05 -1.25 -2.04
C THR A 70 15.20 -2.50 -2.23
N TRP A 71 15.79 -3.59 -2.71
CA TRP A 71 15.12 -4.88 -2.84
C TRP A 71 14.66 -5.44 -1.49
N ALA A 72 15.48 -5.34 -0.45
CA ALA A 72 15.09 -5.75 0.90
C ALA A 72 13.87 -4.97 1.41
N LEU A 73 13.84 -3.65 1.21
CA LEU A 73 12.69 -2.81 1.57
C LEU A 73 11.42 -3.20 0.79
N LEU A 74 11.57 -3.46 -0.51
CA LEU A 74 10.47 -3.92 -1.37
C LEU A 74 9.94 -5.28 -0.92
N VAL A 75 10.82 -6.23 -0.62
CA VAL A 75 10.41 -7.56 -0.12
C VAL A 75 9.67 -7.42 1.21
N CYS A 76 10.21 -6.66 2.17
CA CYS A 76 9.53 -6.41 3.45
C CYS A 76 8.14 -5.79 3.25
N TYR A 77 8.01 -4.82 2.34
CA TYR A 77 6.73 -4.23 2.00
C TYR A 77 5.74 -5.27 1.44
N GLN A 78 6.18 -6.08 0.48
CA GLN A 78 5.31 -7.06 -0.17
C GLN A 78 4.87 -8.15 0.80
N VAL A 79 5.76 -8.61 1.69
CA VAL A 79 5.41 -9.57 2.75
C VAL A 79 4.33 -9.00 3.67
N LEU A 80 4.50 -7.77 4.16
CA LEU A 80 3.51 -7.12 5.02
C LEU A 80 2.18 -6.89 4.29
N ARG A 81 2.21 -6.50 3.02
CA ARG A 81 0.99 -6.33 2.21
C ARG A 81 0.28 -7.65 1.96
N THR A 82 1.02 -8.74 1.75
CA THR A 82 0.45 -10.08 1.57
C THR A 82 -0.25 -10.51 2.84
N ALA A 83 0.40 -10.39 4.01
CA ALA A 83 -0.21 -10.71 5.30
C ALA A 83 -1.49 -9.88 5.57
N ILE A 84 -1.49 -8.59 5.25
CA ILE A 84 -2.70 -7.74 5.35
C ILE A 84 -3.79 -8.19 4.36
N SER A 85 -3.41 -8.58 3.14
CA SER A 85 -4.34 -9.04 2.12
C SER A 85 -4.96 -10.40 2.45
N ASP A 86 -4.23 -11.30 3.09
CA ASP A 86 -4.76 -12.60 3.51
C ASP A 86 -5.92 -12.46 4.50
N VAL A 87 -5.89 -11.43 5.36
CA VAL A 87 -7.04 -11.07 6.22
C VAL A 87 -8.29 -10.78 5.40
N THR A 88 -8.15 -10.03 4.31
CA THR A 88 -9.30 -9.66 3.43
C THR A 88 -9.81 -10.84 2.60
N LEU A 89 -8.98 -11.88 2.40
CA LEU A 89 -9.39 -13.12 1.75
C LEU A 89 -10.20 -14.02 2.68
N GLN A 90 -9.94 -13.97 4.00
CA GLN A 90 -10.68 -14.75 4.99
C GLN A 90 -11.93 -14.04 5.53
N ASP A 91 -11.91 -12.70 5.64
CA ASP A 91 -13.06 -11.90 6.02
C ASP A 91 -13.39 -10.87 4.93
N SER A 92 -14.36 -11.21 4.08
CA SER A 92 -14.83 -10.35 2.99
C SER A 92 -15.50 -9.04 3.46
N LEU A 93 -15.80 -8.91 4.76
CA LEU A 93 -16.38 -7.69 5.35
C LEU A 93 -15.29 -6.73 5.87
N ALA A 94 -14.05 -7.17 5.97
CA ALA A 94 -12.94 -6.31 6.37
C ALA A 94 -12.60 -5.32 5.26
N ASP A 95 -12.90 -4.03 5.47
CA ASP A 95 -12.52 -2.96 4.55
C ASP A 95 -10.98 -2.85 4.46
N PRO A 96 -10.34 -3.15 3.31
CA PRO A 96 -8.90 -3.11 3.16
C PRO A 96 -8.29 -1.73 3.44
N HIS A 97 -9.09 -0.66 3.36
CA HIS A 97 -8.65 0.70 3.68
C HIS A 97 -8.57 1.01 5.16
N ARG A 98 -9.10 0.13 6.02
CA ARG A 98 -9.07 0.25 7.48
C ARG A 98 -7.93 -0.55 8.10
N LEU A 99 -7.28 -1.42 7.33
CA LEU A 99 -6.14 -2.22 7.78
C LEU A 99 -4.86 -1.37 7.78
N SER A 100 -4.31 -1.13 8.98
CA SER A 100 -3.15 -0.26 9.19
C SER A 100 -1.82 -0.95 8.86
N PHE A 101 -1.08 -0.38 7.91
CA PHE A 101 0.28 -0.83 7.59
C PHE A 101 1.26 -0.61 8.75
N SER A 102 1.12 0.47 9.53
CA SER A 102 2.02 0.75 10.65
C SER A 102 1.86 -0.23 11.80
N ILE A 103 0.62 -0.69 12.06
CA ILE A 103 0.35 -1.75 13.03
C ILE A 103 0.99 -3.04 12.54
N ALA A 104 0.78 -3.44 11.29
CA ALA A 104 1.39 -4.63 10.73
C ALA A 104 2.93 -4.61 10.84
N LEU A 105 3.57 -3.49 10.49
CA LEU A 105 5.02 -3.33 10.60
C LEU A 105 5.51 -3.45 12.04
N ARG A 106 4.80 -2.85 13.01
CA ARG A 106 5.16 -2.93 14.43
C ARG A 106 5.02 -4.34 14.95
N THR A 107 3.89 -4.99 14.67
CA THR A 107 3.66 -6.39 15.06
C THR A 107 4.72 -7.31 14.48
N ALA A 108 5.07 -7.16 13.20
CA ALA A 108 6.14 -7.96 12.58
C ALA A 108 7.51 -7.73 13.24
N ARG A 109 7.85 -6.49 13.60
CA ARG A 109 9.09 -6.18 14.34
C ARG A 109 9.08 -6.83 15.72
N ASP A 110 7.98 -6.72 16.45
CA ASP A 110 7.84 -7.29 17.79
C ASP A 110 7.96 -8.82 17.75
N GLN A 111 7.40 -9.48 16.73
CA GLN A 111 7.56 -10.92 16.53
C GLN A 111 9.04 -11.32 16.33
N VAL A 112 9.80 -10.57 15.53
CA VAL A 112 11.22 -10.83 15.31
C VAL A 112 12.03 -10.57 16.59
N ILE A 113 11.78 -9.46 17.28
CA ILE A 113 12.50 -9.07 18.51
C ILE A 113 12.24 -10.09 19.63
N HIS A 114 11.01 -10.55 19.79
CA HIS A 114 10.61 -11.50 20.82
C HIS A 114 10.76 -12.97 20.39
N ALA A 115 11.32 -13.22 19.19
CA ALA A 115 11.45 -14.56 18.62
C ALA A 115 10.14 -15.38 18.62
N GLN A 116 9.00 -14.70 18.47
CA GLN A 116 7.69 -15.36 18.45
C GLN A 116 7.53 -16.20 17.18
N GLY A 117 7.09 -17.45 17.33
CA GLY A 117 6.87 -18.36 16.19
C GLY A 117 8.14 -18.98 15.59
N ILE A 118 9.31 -18.83 16.23
CA ILE A 118 10.59 -19.41 15.76
C ILE A 118 10.79 -20.87 16.24
N LEU A 119 9.94 -21.37 17.15
CA LEU A 119 9.99 -22.76 17.61
C LEU A 119 9.42 -23.72 16.56
N ALA A 120 10.18 -24.78 16.26
CA ALA A 120 9.82 -25.83 15.31
C ALA A 120 8.47 -26.48 15.70
N GLY A 121 7.42 -26.14 14.95
CA GLY A 121 6.06 -26.65 15.20
C GLY A 121 4.95 -25.61 14.99
N ALA A 122 5.29 -24.31 14.89
CA ALA A 122 4.30 -23.29 14.55
C ALA A 122 3.87 -23.42 13.08
N THR A 123 2.61 -23.78 12.85
CA THR A 123 1.96 -23.60 11.55
C THR A 123 2.09 -22.14 11.12
N VAL A 124 2.54 -21.90 9.88
CA VAL A 124 2.58 -20.55 9.31
C VAL A 124 1.14 -20.08 9.11
N ASP A 125 0.58 -19.46 10.14
CA ASP A 125 -0.70 -18.80 10.06
C ASP A 125 -0.48 -17.40 9.47
N TRP A 126 -0.79 -17.26 8.18
CA TRP A 126 -0.64 -16.02 7.43
C TRP A 126 -1.66 -14.94 7.86
N VAL A 127 -2.81 -15.36 8.39
CA VAL A 127 -3.69 -14.44 9.13
C VAL A 127 -2.97 -14.06 10.42
N GLY A 128 -2.62 -15.03 11.25
CA GLY A 128 -1.62 -14.93 12.31
C GLY A 128 -1.69 -13.70 13.21
N HIS A 129 -0.63 -13.49 13.99
CA HIS A 129 -0.53 -12.37 14.94
C HIS A 129 -0.65 -10.99 14.25
N ILE A 130 -0.15 -10.85 13.00
CA ILE A 130 -0.20 -9.59 12.24
C ILE A 130 -1.64 -9.27 11.83
N GLY A 131 -2.36 -10.22 11.22
CA GLY A 131 -3.74 -10.01 10.80
C GLY A 131 -4.68 -9.81 11.98
N ALA A 132 -4.50 -10.56 13.07
CA ALA A 132 -5.24 -10.36 14.32
C ALA A 132 -5.01 -8.95 14.91
N ALA A 133 -3.75 -8.48 14.95
CA ALA A 133 -3.44 -7.15 15.45
C ALA A 133 -4.07 -6.03 14.59
N VAL A 134 -4.03 -6.19 13.27
CA VAL A 134 -4.58 -5.18 12.35
C VAL A 134 -6.12 -5.16 12.38
N LEU A 135 -6.77 -6.29 12.64
CA LEU A 135 -8.22 -6.37 12.87
C LEU A 135 -8.65 -5.82 14.24
N ALA A 136 -7.83 -5.97 15.27
CA ALA A 136 -8.11 -5.47 16.61
C ALA A 136 -8.08 -3.93 16.69
N GLU A 137 -7.26 -3.29 15.85
CA GLU A 137 -7.10 -1.83 15.82
C GLU A 137 -7.38 -1.24 14.42
N PRO A 138 -8.63 -1.32 13.92
CA PRO A 138 -8.97 -0.83 12.60
C PRO A 138 -8.91 0.70 12.56
N LEU A 139 -8.29 1.25 11.52
CA LEU A 139 -8.25 2.70 11.31
C LEU A 139 -9.67 3.28 11.26
N PRO A 140 -9.86 4.52 11.75
CA PRO A 140 -11.13 5.20 11.62
C PRO A 140 -11.51 5.32 10.15
N ALA A 141 -12.82 5.27 9.86
CA ALA A 141 -13.32 5.42 8.50
C ALA A 141 -12.76 6.71 7.88
N LYS A 142 -11.93 6.58 6.84
CA LYS A 142 -11.35 7.74 6.15
C LYS A 142 -12.47 8.53 5.50
N ARG A 143 -12.67 9.80 5.91
CA ARG A 143 -13.44 10.77 5.10
C ARG A 143 -12.84 10.82 3.70
N ARG A 144 -13.67 10.70 2.65
CA ARG A 144 -13.25 10.85 1.24
C ARG A 144 -12.51 12.18 1.07
N ARG A 145 -11.18 12.16 1.09
CA ARG A 145 -10.34 13.32 0.84
C ARG A 145 -10.25 13.53 -0.68
N THR A 146 -11.01 14.50 -1.19
CA THR A 146 -10.92 15.03 -2.56
C THR A 146 -9.87 16.15 -2.63
N ARG A 147 -8.60 15.86 -2.29
CA ARG A 147 -7.49 16.79 -2.57
C ARG A 147 -6.61 16.23 -3.68
N VAL A 148 -6.81 16.75 -4.89
CA VAL A 148 -5.81 16.71 -5.95
C VAL A 148 -4.73 17.72 -5.57
N ARG A 149 -3.46 17.29 -5.44
CA ARG A 149 -2.32 18.22 -5.45
C ARG A 149 -2.11 18.61 -6.91
N VAL A 150 -2.44 19.86 -7.23
CA VAL A 150 -2.08 20.50 -8.50
C VAL A 150 -0.64 20.97 -8.33
N GLY A 151 0.25 20.43 -9.15
CA GLY A 151 1.61 20.92 -9.37
C GLY A 151 1.73 21.39 -10.81
#